data_AF-A0A438CPQ9-F1
#
_entry.id   AF-A0A438CPQ9-F1
#
_cell.length_a   1.000
_cell.length_b   1.000
_cell.length_c   1.000
_cell.angle_alpha   90.00
_cell.angle_beta   90.00
_cell.angle_gamma   90.00
#
_symmetry.space_group_name_H-M   'P 1'
#
loop_
_entity.id
_entity.type
_entity.pdbx_description
1 polymer ?
#
loop_
_entity_poly.entity_id
_entity_poly.type
_entity_poly.pdbx_seq_one_letter_code
_entity_poly.pdbx_strand_id
1 'polypeptide(L)'
;MDPYVNGKERVYVSGVVQSVSPTMRIRRKSDNDIVPKRDITFADKRKKTVVVSLWNDHATNVGQELLDNADKFPIVAIKSLKVGDFQGASMASIGSDISPSSKGGVRSMYYDRVSLSHVTSNPYLGEDKPSFFSIRAYISFIKPDQTMWYRACKTCNKKVTGAIGSGYWCEGCQKNDDECSLRYIMVVKVSDASGEAWLSMFNEQAERIFGCSADEPDKLK
;
A
#
# COMPACT_ATOMS: atom_id res chain seq x y z
N MET A 1 18.65 28.55 5.84
CA MET A 1 17.23 28.25 5.56
C MET A 1 17.08 26.75 5.53
N ASP A 2 16.06 26.21 6.18
CA ASP A 2 15.77 24.77 6.15
C ASP A 2 15.43 24.36 4.71
N PRO A 3 16.12 23.37 4.11
CA PRO A 3 15.97 23.00 2.69
C PRO A 3 14.56 22.51 2.33
N TYR A 4 13.74 22.15 3.32
CA TYR A 4 12.39 21.64 3.12
C TYR A 4 11.34 22.75 2.95
N VAL A 5 11.59 23.95 3.49
CA VAL A 5 10.63 25.05 3.49
C VAL A 5 10.45 25.60 2.08
N ASN A 6 9.21 25.58 1.58
CA ASN A 6 8.86 25.92 0.19
C ASN A 6 9.60 25.08 -0.87
N GLY A 7 10.21 23.96 -0.45
CA GLY A 7 10.92 23.03 -1.31
C GLY A 7 9.97 22.16 -2.15
N LYS A 8 10.55 21.51 -3.18
CA LYS A 8 9.84 20.48 -3.96
C LYS A 8 9.73 19.16 -3.20
N GLU A 9 10.61 18.93 -2.24
CA GLU A 9 10.63 17.71 -1.44
C GLU A 9 9.39 17.60 -0.57
N ARG A 10 8.96 16.37 -0.31
CA ARG A 10 7.75 16.05 0.45
C ARG A 10 8.14 15.36 1.73
N VAL A 11 7.53 15.76 2.84
CA VAL A 11 7.87 15.22 4.16
C VAL A 11 6.79 14.28 4.69
N TYR A 12 7.19 13.43 5.62
CA TYR A 12 6.33 12.56 6.41
C TYR A 12 6.46 12.93 7.88
N VAL A 13 5.34 12.90 8.58
CA VAL A 13 5.27 13.22 10.01
C VAL A 13 4.32 12.28 10.71
N SER A 14 4.59 12.02 11.99
CA SER A 14 3.66 11.32 12.87
C SER A 14 3.75 11.86 14.28
N GLY A 15 2.64 11.75 15.01
CA GLY A 15 2.56 12.25 16.36
C GLY A 15 1.18 12.11 16.97
N VAL A 16 1.08 12.46 18.23
CA VAL A 16 -0.18 12.46 19.00
C VAL A 16 -0.89 13.78 18.78
N VAL A 17 -2.15 13.74 18.34
CA VAL A 17 -2.98 14.94 18.17
C VAL A 17 -3.24 15.57 19.54
N GLN A 18 -2.98 16.87 19.61
CA GLN A 18 -3.17 17.69 20.81
C GLN A 18 -4.39 18.60 20.69
N SER A 19 -4.65 19.11 19.49
CA SER A 19 -5.82 19.97 19.26
C SER A 19 -6.24 19.94 17.79
N VAL A 20 -7.52 20.19 17.56
CA VAL A 20 -8.14 20.25 16.24
C VAL A 20 -9.01 21.50 16.20
N SER A 21 -8.82 22.35 15.18
CA SER A 21 -9.65 23.55 15.00
C SER A 21 -11.04 23.19 14.48
N PRO A 22 -12.03 24.08 14.61
CA PRO A 22 -13.24 24.02 13.79
C PRO A 22 -12.92 24.11 12.29
N THR A 23 -13.84 23.64 11.43
CA THR A 23 -13.71 23.87 9.98
C THR A 23 -13.91 25.34 9.66
N MET A 24 -12.94 25.91 8.95
CA MET A 24 -12.97 27.25 8.37
C MET A 24 -13.27 27.17 6.87
N ARG A 25 -13.73 28.27 6.29
CA ARG A 25 -13.89 28.45 4.84
C ARG A 25 -12.90 29.50 4.37
N ILE A 26 -11.93 29.10 3.54
CA ILE A 26 -10.87 29.98 3.04
C ILE A 26 -11.09 30.19 1.54
N ARG A 27 -10.92 31.43 1.08
CA ARG A 27 -10.94 31.74 -0.35
C ARG A 27 -9.57 31.45 -0.98
N ARG A 28 -9.52 30.53 -1.94
CA ARG A 28 -8.31 30.13 -2.66
C ARG A 28 -7.92 31.22 -3.65
N LYS A 29 -6.66 31.68 -3.60
CA LYS A 29 -6.19 32.81 -4.43
C LYS A 29 -6.10 32.51 -5.94
N SER A 30 -6.01 31.23 -6.34
CA SER A 30 -5.81 30.84 -7.74
C SER A 30 -7.07 30.99 -8.60
N ASP A 31 -8.22 30.66 -8.06
CA ASP A 31 -9.51 30.54 -8.77
C ASP A 31 -10.67 31.16 -8.01
N ASN A 32 -10.40 31.76 -6.84
CA ASN A 32 -11.37 32.43 -6.00
C ASN A 32 -12.41 31.50 -5.35
N ASP A 33 -12.22 30.19 -5.44
CA ASP A 33 -13.08 29.17 -4.84
C ASP A 33 -13.04 29.24 -3.31
N ILE A 34 -14.15 28.90 -2.67
CA ILE A 34 -14.23 28.78 -1.21
C ILE A 34 -13.97 27.31 -0.83
N VAL A 35 -12.81 27.05 -0.23
CA VAL A 35 -12.37 25.72 0.17
C VAL A 35 -12.44 25.55 1.69
N PRO A 36 -12.92 24.40 2.20
CA PRO A 36 -12.87 24.13 3.62
C PRO A 36 -11.42 23.86 4.05
N LYS A 37 -11.04 24.41 5.21
CA LYS A 37 -9.73 24.26 5.84
C LYS A 37 -9.93 23.89 7.31
N ARG A 38 -9.10 23.01 7.84
CA ARG A 38 -9.05 22.72 9.28
C ARG A 38 -7.60 22.52 9.71
N ASP A 39 -7.20 23.10 10.82
CA ASP A 39 -5.85 22.94 11.35
C ASP A 39 -5.84 21.89 12.46
N ILE A 40 -4.89 20.96 12.39
CA ILE A 40 -4.60 19.99 13.44
C ILE A 40 -3.21 20.28 14.03
N THR A 41 -3.09 20.20 15.34
CA THR A 41 -1.81 20.30 16.05
C THR A 41 -1.49 18.94 16.64
N PHE A 42 -0.31 18.40 16.36
CA PHE A 42 0.17 17.18 16.98
C PHE A 42 1.61 17.32 17.44
N ALA A 43 2.02 16.46 18.38
CA ALA A 43 3.38 16.42 18.91
C ALA A 43 4.07 15.10 18.63
N ASP A 44 5.37 15.17 18.34
CA ASP A 44 6.24 14.00 18.25
C ASP A 44 6.76 13.55 19.63
N LYS A 45 7.54 12.45 19.64
CA LYS A 45 8.21 11.94 20.84
C LYS A 45 9.18 12.92 21.52
N ARG A 46 9.60 13.97 20.81
CA ARG A 46 10.49 15.03 21.31
C ARG A 46 9.71 16.21 21.89
N LYS A 47 8.37 16.08 22.00
CA LYS A 47 7.44 17.12 22.46
C LYS A 47 7.43 18.37 21.58
N LYS A 48 7.91 18.25 20.33
CA LYS A 48 7.80 19.33 19.36
C LYS A 48 6.43 19.26 18.70
N THR A 49 5.74 20.39 18.68
CA THR A 49 4.43 20.51 18.05
C THR A 49 4.57 20.98 16.61
N VAL A 50 3.70 20.47 15.74
CA VAL A 50 3.55 20.97 14.39
C VAL A 50 2.08 21.15 14.05
N VAL A 51 1.78 22.22 13.32
CA VAL A 51 0.44 22.50 12.79
C VAL A 51 0.35 22.03 11.34
N VAL A 52 -0.69 21.25 11.06
CA VAL A 52 -1.03 20.79 9.70
C VAL A 52 -2.40 21.28 9.30
N SER A 53 -2.46 21.96 8.16
CA SER A 53 -3.69 22.37 7.51
C SER A 53 -4.22 21.24 6.63
N LEU A 54 -5.38 20.71 7.01
CA LEU A 54 -6.24 19.86 6.21
C LEU A 54 -7.11 20.72 5.29
N TRP A 55 -7.34 20.25 4.06
CA TRP A 55 -8.10 20.97 3.03
C TRP A 55 -9.15 20.07 2.38
N ASN A 56 -10.22 20.66 1.84
CA ASN A 56 -11.30 19.95 1.13
C ASN A 56 -11.88 18.81 2.00
N ASP A 57 -12.06 17.62 1.44
CA ASP A 57 -12.63 16.45 2.12
C ASP A 57 -11.83 16.04 3.37
N HIS A 58 -10.52 16.28 3.40
CA HIS A 58 -9.72 16.01 4.60
C HIS A 58 -10.07 16.96 5.74
N ALA A 59 -10.49 18.20 5.45
CA ALA A 59 -10.92 19.14 6.48
C ALA A 59 -12.30 18.78 7.06
N THR A 60 -13.20 18.20 6.25
CA THR A 60 -14.58 17.91 6.65
C THR A 60 -14.80 16.49 7.18
N ASN A 61 -14.07 15.50 6.66
CA ASN A 61 -14.26 14.09 7.02
C ASN A 61 -13.23 13.67 8.08
N VAL A 62 -11.97 13.47 7.65
CA VAL A 62 -10.86 13.07 8.54
C VAL A 62 -10.67 14.08 9.67
N GLY A 63 -10.72 15.37 9.35
CA GLY A 63 -10.61 16.44 10.33
C GLY A 63 -11.75 16.44 11.35
N GLN A 64 -12.96 16.00 10.98
CA GLN A 64 -14.08 15.87 11.90
C GLN A 64 -13.92 14.65 12.80
N GLU A 65 -13.54 13.50 12.25
CA GLU A 65 -13.23 12.31 13.04
C GLU A 65 -12.13 12.58 14.08
N LEU A 66 -11.08 13.32 13.70
CA LEU A 66 -10.01 13.72 14.63
C LEU A 66 -10.50 14.69 15.71
N LEU A 67 -11.44 15.58 15.38
CA LEU A 67 -12.05 16.48 16.36
C LEU A 67 -12.90 15.70 17.37
N ASP A 68 -13.73 14.78 16.87
CA ASP A 68 -14.65 13.96 17.69
C ASP A 68 -13.90 12.99 18.61
N ASN A 69 -12.65 12.68 18.31
CA ASN A 69 -11.79 11.80 19.10
C ASN A 69 -10.62 12.54 19.76
N ALA A 70 -10.60 13.88 19.77
CA ALA A 70 -9.44 14.65 20.25
C ALA A 70 -9.10 14.37 21.73
N ASP A 71 -10.11 14.07 22.54
CA ASP A 71 -10.01 13.68 23.95
C ASP A 71 -9.37 12.29 24.17
N LYS A 72 -9.31 11.46 23.11
CA LYS A 72 -8.66 10.15 23.12
C LYS A 72 -7.21 10.19 22.67
N PHE A 73 -6.66 11.38 22.40
CA PHE A 73 -5.27 11.59 21.99
C PHE A 73 -4.84 10.69 20.81
N PRO A 74 -5.51 10.77 19.65
CA PRO A 74 -5.26 9.87 18.54
C PRO A 74 -3.87 10.09 17.96
N ILE A 75 -3.22 9.01 17.52
CA ILE A 75 -1.94 9.09 16.81
C ILE A 75 -2.23 9.26 15.31
N VAL A 76 -1.67 10.30 14.71
CA VAL A 76 -1.75 10.55 13.27
C VAL A 76 -0.41 10.31 12.59
N ALA A 77 -0.46 9.84 11.35
CA ALA A 77 0.68 9.70 10.47
C ALA A 77 0.31 10.28 9.11
N ILE A 78 1.00 11.34 8.69
CA ILE A 78 0.66 12.12 7.49
C ILE A 78 1.83 12.10 6.54
N LYS A 79 1.59 11.62 5.32
CA LYS A 79 2.58 11.53 4.25
C LYS A 79 2.36 12.61 3.21
N SER A 80 3.43 12.94 2.49
CA SER A 80 3.40 13.82 1.32
C SER A 80 2.99 15.26 1.64
N LEU A 81 3.45 15.75 2.78
CA LEU A 81 3.19 17.12 3.20
C LEU A 81 4.10 18.10 2.45
N LYS A 82 3.52 19.24 2.07
CA LYS A 82 4.29 20.42 1.65
C LYS A 82 4.55 21.28 2.88
N VAL A 83 5.81 21.67 3.08
CA VAL A 83 6.22 22.59 4.15
C VAL A 83 6.15 24.02 3.62
N GLY A 84 5.36 24.87 4.29
CA GLY A 84 5.30 26.31 4.08
C GLY A 84 5.85 27.06 5.29
N ASP A 85 6.06 28.36 5.13
CA ASP A 85 6.59 29.30 6.12
C ASP A 85 5.51 30.22 6.73
N PHE A 86 4.24 29.96 6.46
CA PHE A 86 3.15 30.79 6.97
C PHE A 86 3.03 30.65 8.50
N GLN A 87 3.33 31.75 9.22
CA GLN A 87 3.37 31.83 10.69
C GLN A 87 4.35 30.83 11.35
N GLY A 88 5.46 30.52 10.67
CA GLY A 88 6.41 29.47 11.07
C GLY A 88 6.35 28.28 10.10
N ALA A 89 7.00 27.16 10.45
CA ALA A 89 6.93 25.94 9.63
C ALA A 89 5.52 25.31 9.76
N SER A 90 4.66 25.55 8.78
CA SER A 90 3.32 24.96 8.67
C SER A 90 3.32 23.92 7.56
N MET A 91 2.48 22.88 7.68
CA MET A 91 2.38 21.86 6.62
C MET A 91 0.96 21.77 6.09
N ALA A 92 0.81 21.44 4.81
CA ALA A 92 -0.51 21.28 4.18
C ALA A 92 -0.69 19.86 3.63
N SER A 93 -1.84 19.24 3.92
CA SER A 93 -2.28 18.03 3.23
C SER A 93 -2.60 18.35 1.78
N ILE A 94 -2.17 17.50 0.86
CA ILE A 94 -2.55 17.65 -0.55
C ILE A 94 -3.94 17.01 -0.72
N GLY A 95 -4.95 17.84 -1.01
CA GLY A 95 -6.29 17.36 -1.36
C GLY A 95 -6.27 16.64 -2.71
N SER A 96 -7.03 15.55 -2.81
CA SER A 96 -7.22 14.81 -4.06
C SER A 96 -8.38 15.44 -4.84
N ASP A 97 -8.14 16.51 -5.60
CA ASP A 97 -9.07 16.85 -6.69
C ASP A 97 -8.86 15.80 -7.80
N ILE A 98 -9.48 14.62 -7.63
CA ILE A 98 -9.56 13.58 -8.66
C ILE A 98 -11.05 13.39 -8.96
N SER A 99 -11.52 14.10 -9.99
CA SER A 99 -12.75 13.76 -10.70
C SER A 99 -12.75 12.25 -11.05
N PRO A 100 -13.88 11.53 -10.94
CA PRO A 100 -13.94 10.07 -11.11
C PRO A 100 -13.80 9.59 -12.57
N SER A 101 -13.27 10.43 -13.47
CA SER A 101 -13.20 10.19 -14.91
C SER A 101 -11.76 10.09 -15.41
N SER A 102 -10.99 9.14 -14.91
CA SER A 102 -9.84 8.62 -15.65
C SER A 102 -9.55 7.18 -15.26
N LYS A 103 -9.71 6.28 -16.25
CA LYS A 103 -9.21 4.91 -16.19
C LYS A 103 -7.68 4.99 -15.99
N GLY A 104 -7.20 4.68 -14.78
CA GLY A 104 -5.76 4.66 -14.48
C GLY A 104 -5.29 5.55 -13.32
N GLY A 105 -6.17 5.92 -12.39
CA GLY A 105 -5.74 6.62 -11.16
C GLY A 105 -4.81 5.75 -10.30
N VAL A 106 -3.60 6.24 -10.02
CA VAL A 106 -2.71 5.68 -9.00
C VAL A 106 -3.42 5.80 -7.65
N ARG A 107 -4.09 4.73 -7.22
CA ARG A 107 -4.62 4.64 -5.86
C ARG A 107 -3.46 4.65 -4.88
N SER A 108 -3.53 5.55 -3.88
CA SER A 108 -2.57 5.57 -2.79
C SER A 108 -2.58 4.21 -2.09
N MET A 109 -1.45 3.49 -2.13
CA MET A 109 -1.22 2.16 -1.54
C MET A 109 -1.55 2.03 -0.03
N TYR A 110 -1.91 3.14 0.62
CA TYR A 110 -2.13 3.25 2.06
C TYR A 110 -3.60 3.51 2.44
N TYR A 111 -4.45 4.03 1.53
CA TYR A 111 -5.88 4.22 1.83
C TYR A 111 -6.70 2.92 1.71
N ASP A 112 -6.25 1.96 0.89
CA ASP A 112 -6.90 0.64 0.74
C ASP A 112 -6.28 -0.42 1.69
N ARG A 113 -5.70 0.00 2.83
CA ARG A 113 -5.12 -0.94 3.81
C ARG A 113 -6.19 -1.51 4.73
N VAL A 114 -6.29 -2.83 4.75
CA VAL A 114 -7.21 -3.57 5.60
C VAL A 114 -6.44 -4.54 6.50
N SER A 115 -7.04 -4.92 7.62
CA SER A 115 -6.54 -6.00 8.46
C SER A 115 -6.83 -7.36 7.85
N LEU A 116 -6.12 -8.40 8.26
CA LEU A 116 -6.45 -9.76 7.84
C LEU A 116 -7.87 -10.16 8.25
N SER A 117 -8.30 -9.78 9.46
CA SER A 117 -9.65 -10.06 9.93
C SER A 117 -10.73 -9.51 9.01
N HIS A 118 -10.56 -8.32 8.44
CA HIS A 118 -11.51 -7.72 7.49
C HIS A 118 -11.68 -8.58 6.23
N VAL A 119 -10.58 -9.18 5.75
CA VAL A 119 -10.57 -10.06 4.58
C VAL A 119 -11.19 -11.42 4.92
N THR A 120 -10.85 -11.98 6.07
CA THR A 120 -11.29 -13.32 6.46
C THR A 120 -12.70 -13.37 7.04
N SER A 121 -13.21 -12.25 7.58
CA SER A 121 -14.56 -12.20 8.17
C SER A 121 -15.68 -12.01 7.15
N ASN A 122 -15.37 -11.55 5.95
CA ASN A 122 -16.36 -11.32 4.90
C ASN A 122 -16.31 -12.45 3.86
N PRO A 123 -17.24 -13.43 3.93
CA PRO A 123 -17.24 -14.56 2.99
C PRO A 123 -17.63 -14.16 1.56
N TYR A 124 -18.27 -13.00 1.39
CA TYR A 124 -18.71 -12.48 0.09
C TYR A 124 -17.65 -11.61 -0.60
N LEU A 125 -16.49 -11.42 0.04
CA LEU A 125 -15.43 -10.56 -0.50
C LEU A 125 -14.87 -11.16 -1.80
N GLY A 126 -15.11 -10.46 -2.91
CA GLY A 126 -14.59 -10.87 -4.21
C GLY A 126 -15.47 -11.84 -5.00
N GLU A 127 -16.70 -12.12 -4.55
CA GLU A 127 -17.60 -13.10 -5.18
C GLU A 127 -18.01 -12.69 -6.61
N ASP A 128 -18.53 -11.46 -6.79
CA ASP A 128 -18.95 -10.98 -8.11
C ASP A 128 -17.79 -10.37 -8.93
N LYS A 129 -16.86 -9.70 -8.24
CA LYS A 129 -15.76 -8.95 -8.87
C LYS A 129 -14.51 -9.01 -8.01
N PRO A 130 -13.32 -9.17 -8.61
CA PRO A 130 -12.06 -9.16 -7.88
C PRO A 130 -11.93 -7.93 -6.99
N SER A 131 -11.66 -8.16 -5.71
CA SER A 131 -11.39 -7.10 -4.74
C SER A 131 -9.89 -6.95 -4.56
N PHE A 132 -9.40 -5.71 -4.61
CA PHE A 132 -7.99 -5.38 -4.44
C PHE A 132 -7.81 -4.57 -3.17
N PHE A 133 -6.84 -4.96 -2.34
CA PHE A 133 -6.55 -4.32 -1.07
C PHE A 133 -5.05 -4.46 -0.75
N SER A 134 -4.59 -3.70 0.24
CA SER A 134 -3.25 -3.81 0.80
C SER A 134 -3.31 -4.32 2.23
N ILE A 135 -2.39 -5.20 2.63
CA ILE A 135 -2.29 -5.69 4.01
C ILE A 135 -0.88 -5.42 4.54
N ARG A 136 -0.77 -5.16 5.84
CA ARG A 136 0.51 -5.17 6.55
C ARG A 136 0.56 -6.37 7.49
N ALA A 137 1.20 -7.43 7.03
CA ALA A 137 1.38 -8.69 7.77
C ALA A 137 2.82 -9.19 7.62
N TYR A 138 3.19 -10.19 8.41
CA TYR A 138 4.43 -10.95 8.24
C TYR A 138 4.11 -12.38 7.82
N ILE A 139 5.06 -13.04 7.15
CA ILE A 139 4.94 -14.46 6.83
C ILE A 139 5.22 -15.25 8.10
N SER A 140 4.22 -15.94 8.61
CA SER A 140 4.34 -16.75 9.83
C SER A 140 4.71 -18.19 9.53
N PHE A 141 4.36 -18.70 8.36
CA PHE A 141 4.64 -20.07 7.97
C PHE A 141 4.66 -20.24 6.44
N ILE A 142 5.59 -21.05 5.93
CA ILE A 142 5.60 -21.48 4.54
C ILE A 142 5.27 -22.98 4.56
N LYS A 143 4.22 -23.40 3.85
CA LYS A 143 3.81 -24.80 3.86
C LYS A 143 4.90 -25.69 3.23
N PRO A 144 5.55 -26.61 3.98
CA PRO A 144 6.72 -27.34 3.49
C PRO A 144 6.36 -28.43 2.47
N ASP A 145 5.24 -29.13 2.69
CA ASP A 145 4.85 -30.31 1.87
C ASP A 145 4.07 -29.94 0.61
N GLN A 146 4.33 -28.76 0.04
CA GLN A 146 3.68 -28.30 -1.19
C GLN A 146 4.64 -28.23 -2.35
N THR A 147 4.09 -28.21 -3.56
CA THR A 147 4.84 -27.86 -4.77
C THR A 147 5.27 -26.39 -4.70
N MET A 148 6.54 -26.14 -4.36
CA MET A 148 7.07 -24.78 -4.19
C MET A 148 7.24 -24.03 -5.52
N TRP A 149 7.48 -24.75 -6.61
CA TRP A 149 7.70 -24.19 -7.94
C TRP A 149 7.24 -25.17 -9.03
N TYR A 150 7.01 -24.64 -10.23
CA TYR A 150 6.67 -25.42 -11.42
C TYR A 150 7.60 -25.07 -12.59
N ARG A 151 7.76 -26.03 -13.51
CA ARG A 151 8.47 -25.81 -14.78
C ARG A 151 7.63 -24.94 -15.70
N ALA A 152 8.23 -23.87 -16.20
CA ALA A 152 7.56 -22.88 -17.05
C ALA A 152 8.32 -22.62 -18.34
N CYS A 153 7.58 -22.25 -19.38
CA CYS A 153 8.14 -21.81 -20.65
C CYS A 153 8.83 -20.45 -20.48
N LYS A 154 10.08 -20.34 -20.94
CA LYS A 154 10.86 -19.09 -20.87
C LYS A 154 10.23 -17.93 -21.66
N THR A 155 9.37 -18.22 -22.63
CA THR A 155 8.74 -17.20 -23.49
C THR A 155 7.42 -16.68 -22.93
N CYS A 156 6.54 -17.55 -22.42
CA CYS A 156 5.17 -17.16 -22.02
C CYS A 156 4.83 -17.42 -20.55
N ASN A 157 5.77 -17.94 -19.75
CA ASN A 157 5.63 -18.27 -18.33
C ASN A 157 4.55 -19.32 -17.99
N LYS A 158 3.86 -19.89 -18.99
CA LYS A 158 2.91 -20.98 -18.76
C LYS A 158 3.64 -22.26 -18.39
N LYS A 159 2.97 -23.11 -17.61
CA LYS A 159 3.47 -24.42 -17.22
C LYS A 159 3.77 -25.27 -18.45
N VAL A 160 4.89 -25.97 -18.43
CA VAL A 160 5.29 -26.92 -19.47
C VAL A 160 5.20 -28.36 -18.99
N THR A 161 5.06 -29.29 -19.92
CA THR A 161 5.08 -30.75 -19.68
C THR A 161 6.33 -31.37 -20.33
N GLY A 162 6.69 -32.59 -19.91
CA GLY A 162 7.75 -33.33 -20.61
C GLY A 162 7.29 -33.70 -22.01
N ALA A 163 8.13 -33.45 -23.02
CA ALA A 163 7.84 -33.84 -24.40
C ALA A 163 8.07 -35.35 -24.62
N ILE A 164 7.50 -35.91 -25.69
CA ILE A 164 7.80 -37.28 -26.12
C ILE A 164 9.23 -37.30 -26.69
N GLY A 165 10.20 -37.72 -25.87
CA GLY A 165 11.63 -37.69 -26.18
C GLY A 165 12.40 -36.85 -25.17
N SER A 166 13.01 -35.75 -25.63
CA SER A 166 13.73 -34.79 -24.79
C SER A 166 13.11 -33.39 -24.88
N GLY A 167 13.32 -32.59 -23.83
CA GLY A 167 12.82 -31.22 -23.75
C GLY A 167 11.46 -31.07 -23.07
N TYR A 168 10.93 -29.86 -23.16
CA TYR A 168 9.74 -29.36 -22.50
C TYR A 168 8.74 -28.79 -23.51
N TRP A 169 7.55 -29.38 -23.55
CA TRP A 169 6.46 -28.95 -24.42
C TRP A 169 5.65 -27.82 -23.78
N CYS A 170 5.50 -26.72 -24.52
CA CYS A 170 4.67 -25.58 -24.14
C CYS A 170 3.40 -25.53 -25.00
N GLU A 171 2.25 -25.86 -24.43
CA GLU A 171 0.95 -25.72 -25.11
C GLU A 171 0.61 -24.28 -25.48
N GLY A 172 1.09 -23.31 -24.70
CA GLY A 172 0.82 -21.89 -24.95
C GLY A 172 1.52 -21.35 -26.19
N CYS A 173 2.74 -21.83 -26.46
CA CYS A 173 3.55 -21.40 -27.60
C CYS A 173 3.58 -22.43 -28.73
N GLN A 174 2.99 -23.62 -28.52
CA GLN A 174 3.01 -24.75 -29.46
C GLN A 174 4.45 -25.09 -29.92
N LYS A 175 5.38 -25.17 -28.96
CA LYS A 175 6.80 -25.48 -29.22
C LYS A 175 7.40 -26.39 -28.16
N ASN A 176 8.44 -27.11 -28.56
CA ASN A 176 9.32 -27.87 -27.68
C ASN A 176 10.63 -27.10 -27.48
N ASP A 177 11.02 -26.85 -26.23
CA ASP A 177 12.30 -26.24 -25.87
C ASP A 177 13.12 -27.21 -25.02
N ASP A 178 14.44 -27.26 -25.20
CA ASP A 178 15.33 -28.13 -24.40
C ASP A 178 15.41 -27.69 -22.93
N GLU A 179 15.19 -26.41 -22.67
CA GLU A 179 15.29 -25.82 -21.34
C GLU A 179 13.97 -25.18 -20.91
N CYS A 180 13.69 -25.26 -19.60
CA CYS A 180 12.61 -24.52 -18.95
C CYS A 180 13.17 -23.63 -17.83
N SER A 181 12.35 -22.77 -17.27
CA SER A 181 12.65 -22.01 -16.04
C SER A 181 11.76 -22.49 -14.91
N LEU A 182 12.28 -22.59 -13.69
CA LEU A 182 11.44 -22.83 -12.52
C LEU A 182 10.79 -21.52 -12.05
N ARG A 183 9.50 -21.58 -11.73
CA ARG A 183 8.74 -20.44 -11.22
C ARG A 183 8.05 -20.78 -9.91
N TYR A 184 8.19 -19.92 -8.89
CA TYR A 184 7.54 -20.15 -7.59
C TYR A 184 6.01 -20.13 -7.68
N ILE A 185 5.37 -21.03 -6.94
CA ILE A 185 3.93 -21.14 -6.71
C ILE A 185 3.67 -21.63 -5.28
N MET A 186 4.05 -20.83 -4.30
CA MET A 186 4.01 -21.23 -2.91
C MET A 186 2.74 -20.71 -2.22
N VAL A 187 2.17 -21.50 -1.32
CA VAL A 187 1.15 -21.07 -0.38
C VAL A 187 1.82 -20.75 0.95
N VAL A 188 1.63 -19.51 1.41
CA VAL A 188 2.19 -19.01 2.67
C VAL A 188 1.08 -18.64 3.62
N LYS A 189 1.33 -18.80 4.92
CA LYS A 189 0.52 -18.22 5.98
C LYS A 189 1.08 -16.86 6.35
N VAL A 190 0.22 -15.86 6.35
CA VAL A 190 0.55 -14.52 6.83
C VAL A 190 -0.25 -14.22 8.08
N SER A 191 0.34 -13.46 8.99
CA SER A 191 -0.28 -13.09 10.27
C SER A 191 -0.10 -11.59 10.55
N ASP A 192 -1.11 -10.99 11.15
CA ASP A 192 -1.09 -9.64 11.71
C ASP A 192 -1.74 -9.65 13.10
N ALA A 193 -1.91 -8.49 13.73
CA ALA A 193 -2.51 -8.41 15.08
C ALA A 193 -4.00 -8.82 15.11
N SER A 194 -4.66 -8.93 13.96
CA SER A 194 -6.08 -9.21 13.83
C SER A 194 -6.39 -10.67 13.49
N GLY A 195 -5.42 -11.42 12.96
CA GLY A 195 -5.61 -12.82 12.59
C GLY A 195 -4.55 -13.34 11.63
N GLU A 196 -4.92 -14.40 10.92
CA GLU A 196 -4.04 -15.12 10.00
C GLU A 196 -4.80 -15.53 8.74
N ALA A 197 -4.10 -15.58 7.60
CA ALA A 197 -4.68 -16.06 6.35
C ALA A 197 -3.64 -16.82 5.50
N TRP A 198 -4.13 -17.72 4.66
CA TRP A 198 -3.32 -18.39 3.65
C TRP A 198 -3.39 -17.63 2.33
N LEU A 199 -2.23 -17.34 1.73
CA LEU A 199 -2.11 -16.61 0.47
C LEU A 199 -1.26 -17.40 -0.53
N SER A 200 -1.67 -17.37 -1.80
CA SER A 200 -0.83 -17.82 -2.91
C SER A 200 0.18 -16.73 -3.27
N MET A 201 1.45 -17.10 -3.29
CA MET A 201 2.57 -16.23 -3.64
C MET A 201 3.25 -16.75 -4.90
N PHE A 202 3.31 -15.88 -5.91
CA PHE A 202 3.85 -16.19 -7.23
C PHE A 202 5.27 -15.66 -7.40
N ASN A 203 5.88 -16.04 -8.52
CA ASN A 203 7.30 -15.86 -8.80
C ASN A 203 7.91 -14.52 -8.37
N GLU A 204 7.39 -13.40 -8.89
CA GLU A 204 7.98 -12.08 -8.65
C GLU A 204 7.99 -11.69 -7.17
N GLN A 205 6.94 -12.06 -6.43
CA GLN A 205 6.85 -11.79 -5.00
C GLN A 205 7.78 -12.71 -4.21
N ALA A 206 7.83 -13.98 -4.57
CA ALA A 206 8.70 -14.97 -3.92
C ALA A 206 10.18 -14.67 -4.12
N GLU A 207 10.61 -14.34 -5.35
CA GLU A 207 12.01 -13.96 -5.65
C GLU A 207 12.44 -12.72 -4.85
N ARG A 208 11.55 -11.74 -4.67
CA ARG A 208 11.84 -10.56 -3.83
C ARG A 208 12.02 -10.91 -2.36
N ILE A 209 11.32 -11.94 -1.87
CA ILE A 209 11.38 -12.38 -0.47
C ILE A 209 12.62 -13.26 -0.23
N PHE A 210 12.93 -14.17 -1.13
CA PHE A 210 14.06 -15.09 -0.99
C PHE A 210 15.38 -14.53 -1.51
N GLY A 211 15.34 -13.57 -2.43
CA GLY A 211 16.51 -12.98 -3.06
C GLY A 211 17.12 -13.83 -4.19
N CYS A 212 16.45 -14.90 -4.63
CA CYS A 212 16.93 -15.83 -5.66
C CYS A 212 15.80 -16.39 -6.53
N SER A 213 16.13 -16.90 -7.72
CA SER A 213 15.16 -17.63 -8.58
C SER A 213 14.84 -19.01 -8.01
N ALA A 214 13.75 -19.63 -8.47
CA ALA A 214 13.40 -20.99 -8.06
C ALA A 214 14.38 -22.07 -8.57
N ASP A 215 15.26 -21.75 -9.51
CA ASP A 215 16.29 -22.66 -10.01
C ASP A 215 17.44 -22.87 -9.01
N GLU A 216 17.67 -21.91 -8.11
CA GLU A 216 18.70 -22.02 -7.08
C GLU A 216 18.36 -23.03 -5.99
N PRO A 217 17.19 -22.96 -5.31
CA PRO A 217 16.84 -23.94 -4.27
C PRO A 217 16.57 -25.34 -4.83
N ASP A 218 16.25 -25.48 -6.12
CA ASP A 218 16.10 -26.80 -6.74
C ASP A 218 17.42 -27.56 -6.84
N LYS A 219 18.55 -26.85 -6.98
CA LYS A 219 19.90 -27.44 -6.98
C LYS A 219 20.37 -27.89 -5.59
N LEU A 220 19.68 -27.46 -4.53
CA LEU A 220 20.01 -27.78 -3.15
C LEU A 220 19.26 -29.02 -2.63
N LYS A 221 18.36 -29.58 -3.44
CA LYS A 221 17.69 -30.86 -3.16
C LYS A 221 18.57 -32.03 -3.55
#